data_AF-A0A1A5NYK8-F1
#
_entry.id   AF-A0A1A5NYK8-F1
#
_cell.length_a   1.000
_cell.length_b   1.000
_cell.length_c   1.000
_cell.angle_alpha   90.00
_cell.angle_beta   90.00
_cell.angle_gamma   90.00
#
_symmetry.space_group_name_H-M   'P 1'
#
loop_
_entity.id
_entity.type
_entity.pdbx_description
1 polymer ?
#
loop_
_entity_poly.entity_id
_entity_poly.type
_entity_poly.pdbx_seq_one_letter_code
_entity_poly.pdbx_strand_id
1 'polypeptide(L)'
;MRLTRMTLAVAAGALAPALLLSTPSFAAPVPPSAAASAVSDAGSPYDGMDIHDLRIAILRILSDPDSGKRVTREINDLLDHGTAQDIRTWLETGYRIAQFEDDRVAIVRLLADPDSGRRVIREVNELLDHGTAEEVRTWLETGYRIAQFEDDRVAVLRMLADPGISDAMRAAVNAVLDTHSPEALRHFLEVGRYEVDG
;
A
#
# COMPACT_ATOMS: atom_id res chain seq x y z
N MET A 1 38.52 -33.47 31.57
CA MET A 1 38.59 -34.78 30.89
C MET A 1 39.20 -34.57 29.52
N ARG A 2 40.24 -35.35 29.17
CA ARG A 2 41.02 -35.26 27.94
C ARG A 2 40.35 -36.09 26.84
N LEU A 3 40.26 -35.57 25.61
CA LEU A 3 40.03 -36.35 24.39
C LEU A 3 40.93 -35.83 23.25
N THR A 4 42.04 -36.55 23.11
CA THR A 4 42.70 -37.12 21.92
C THR A 4 42.43 -36.56 20.51
N ARG A 5 43.51 -36.30 19.78
CA ARG A 5 43.63 -35.97 18.34
C ARG A 5 43.75 -37.23 17.46
N MET A 6 43.28 -37.20 16.20
CA MET A 6 43.78 -37.96 15.01
C MET A 6 43.45 -37.12 13.76
N THR A 7 44.38 -36.44 13.08
CA THR A 7 45.33 -36.84 12.01
C THR A 7 44.72 -37.43 10.73
N LEU A 8 44.77 -36.67 9.63
CA LEU A 8 45.21 -37.18 8.32
C LEU A 8 45.87 -36.04 7.51
N ALA A 9 46.91 -36.39 6.77
CA ALA A 9 47.93 -35.51 6.21
C ALA A 9 48.03 -35.59 4.66
N VAL A 10 48.95 -34.79 4.10
CA VAL A 10 49.73 -34.97 2.84
C VAL A 10 49.10 -34.32 1.58
N ALA A 11 49.79 -33.59 0.69
CA ALA A 11 51.22 -33.35 0.44
C ALA A 11 51.50 -32.02 -0.29
N ALA A 12 52.75 -31.55 -0.12
CA ALA A 12 53.72 -30.97 -1.08
C ALA A 12 53.24 -29.91 -2.10
N GLY A 13 53.80 -28.70 -2.17
CA GLY A 13 55.20 -28.30 -2.47
C GLY A 13 55.07 -27.06 -3.39
N ALA A 14 55.97 -26.09 -3.53
CA ALA A 14 57.37 -25.93 -3.19
C ALA A 14 57.71 -24.41 -3.14
N LEU A 15 58.73 -24.08 -2.34
CA LEU A 15 59.79 -23.09 -2.51
C LEU A 15 59.48 -21.62 -2.93
N ALA A 16 59.81 -20.74 -1.97
CA ALA A 16 60.12 -19.30 -1.95
C ALA A 16 61.12 -18.82 -3.05
N PRO A 17 61.42 -17.50 -3.25
CA PRO A 17 61.33 -16.39 -2.27
C PRO A 17 60.83 -15.02 -2.75
N ALA A 18 60.56 -14.19 -1.74
CA ALA A 18 60.24 -12.77 -1.84
C ALA A 18 61.39 -11.95 -2.44
N LEU A 19 61.04 -11.10 -3.41
CA LEU A 19 61.77 -9.88 -3.73
C LEU A 19 60.82 -8.70 -3.56
N LEU A 20 61.11 -7.90 -2.53
CA LEU A 20 60.60 -6.55 -2.33
C LEU A 20 61.09 -5.63 -3.45
N LEU A 21 60.20 -4.99 -4.21
CA LEU A 21 60.53 -3.77 -4.93
C LEU A 21 59.29 -2.92 -5.24
N SER A 22 59.27 -1.74 -4.62
CA SER A 22 58.78 -0.45 -5.13
C SER A 22 57.35 -0.33 -5.66
N THR A 23 56.55 0.45 -4.94
CA THR A 23 55.41 1.18 -5.50
C THR A 23 55.87 2.10 -6.65
N PRO A 24 55.00 2.27 -7.65
CA PRO A 24 54.42 3.59 -7.84
C PRO A 24 52.89 3.54 -7.90
N SER A 25 52.26 4.49 -7.22
CA SER A 25 50.84 4.82 -7.39
C SER A 25 50.53 5.11 -8.86
N PHE A 26 49.59 4.36 -9.44
CA PHE A 26 48.86 4.76 -10.64
C PHE A 26 47.39 4.94 -10.27
N ALA A 27 46.92 6.19 -10.33
CA ALA A 27 45.50 6.50 -10.36
C ALA A 27 44.95 6.05 -11.72
N ALA A 28 44.29 4.89 -11.76
CA ALA A 28 43.54 4.46 -12.93
C ALA A 28 42.17 5.19 -12.92
N PRO A 29 41.79 5.89 -14.01
CA PRO A 29 40.41 6.32 -14.16
C PRO A 29 39.54 5.07 -14.36
N VAL A 30 38.65 4.82 -13.41
CA VAL A 30 37.60 3.83 -13.53
C VAL A 30 36.72 4.26 -14.71
N PRO A 31 36.53 3.46 -15.76
CA PRO A 31 35.53 3.81 -16.78
C PRO A 31 34.16 3.82 -16.08
N PRO A 32 33.30 4.83 -16.30
CA PRO A 32 31.94 4.71 -15.83
C PRO A 32 31.31 3.54 -16.59
N SER A 33 31.03 2.46 -15.87
CA SER A 33 30.08 1.45 -16.32
C SER A 33 28.71 2.09 -16.29
N ALA A 34 28.44 2.93 -17.29
CA ALA A 34 27.11 3.38 -17.60
C ALA A 34 26.40 2.20 -18.27
N ALA A 35 25.91 1.27 -17.46
CA ALA A 35 24.80 0.43 -17.86
C ALA A 35 23.58 1.36 -18.00
N ALA A 36 23.51 2.06 -19.13
CA ALA A 36 22.28 2.66 -19.58
C ALA A 36 21.30 1.50 -19.74
N SER A 37 20.40 1.38 -18.77
CA SER A 37 19.24 0.52 -18.91
C SER A 37 18.52 1.04 -20.14
N ALA A 38 18.56 0.27 -21.23
CA ALA A 38 17.70 0.52 -22.38
C ALA A 38 16.27 0.43 -21.85
N VAL A 39 15.66 1.60 -21.59
CA VAL A 39 14.22 1.70 -21.43
C VAL A 39 13.66 1.04 -22.68
N SER A 40 13.01 -0.10 -22.47
CA SER A 40 12.27 -0.72 -23.55
C SER A 40 11.23 0.30 -23.96
N ASP A 41 11.33 0.81 -25.18
CA ASP A 41 10.29 1.58 -25.87
C ASP A 41 9.12 0.63 -26.18
N ALA A 42 8.60 -0.01 -25.14
CA ALA A 42 7.28 -0.60 -25.17
C ALA A 42 6.36 0.61 -25.07
N GLY A 43 5.90 1.11 -26.22
CA GLY A 43 4.95 2.21 -26.31
C GLY A 43 3.76 2.00 -25.37
N SER A 44 3.05 3.08 -25.07
CA SER A 44 1.87 3.05 -24.23
C SER A 44 0.87 2.02 -24.75
N PRO A 45 0.19 1.23 -23.90
CA PRO A 45 -0.81 0.27 -24.36
C PRO A 45 -1.95 0.96 -25.13
N TYR A 46 -2.09 2.28 -24.98
CA TYR A 46 -3.10 3.11 -25.61
C TYR A 46 -2.69 3.67 -26.99
N ASP A 47 -1.40 3.57 -27.39
CA ASP A 47 -0.87 4.17 -28.62
C ASP A 47 -1.50 3.60 -29.90
N GLY A 48 -1.81 2.30 -29.88
CA GLY A 48 -2.43 1.59 -31.00
C GLY A 48 -3.96 1.58 -30.98
N MET A 49 -4.60 2.08 -29.92
CA MET A 49 -6.05 2.03 -29.78
C MET A 49 -6.72 3.12 -30.62
N ASP A 50 -7.82 2.74 -31.29
CA ASP A 50 -8.71 3.70 -31.92
C ASP A 50 -9.58 4.41 -30.87
N ILE A 51 -10.32 5.44 -31.29
CA ILE A 51 -11.15 6.24 -30.38
C ILE A 51 -12.26 5.43 -29.69
N HIS A 52 -12.79 4.37 -30.33
CA HIS A 52 -13.82 3.53 -29.74
C HIS A 52 -13.24 2.67 -28.62
N ASP A 53 -12.07 2.07 -28.84
CA ASP A 53 -11.35 1.30 -27.82
C ASP A 53 -10.93 2.18 -26.63
N LEU A 54 -10.44 3.39 -26.92
CA LEU A 54 -10.10 4.39 -25.90
C LEU A 54 -11.32 4.80 -25.07
N ARG A 55 -12.48 5.01 -25.71
CA ARG A 55 -13.74 5.30 -25.00
C ARG A 55 -14.19 4.14 -24.13
N ILE A 56 -14.04 2.90 -24.60
CA ILE A 56 -14.32 1.71 -23.78
C ILE A 56 -13.37 1.65 -22.57
N ALA A 57 -12.11 2.02 -22.73
CA ALA A 57 -11.14 2.04 -21.63
C ALA A 57 -11.56 3.03 -20.52
N ILE A 58 -11.88 4.27 -20.86
CA ILE A 58 -12.35 5.25 -19.85
C ILE A 58 -13.73 4.89 -19.27
N LEU A 59 -14.62 4.25 -20.05
CA LEU A 59 -15.90 3.77 -19.53
C LEU A 59 -15.74 2.63 -18.52
N ARG A 60 -14.73 1.77 -18.67
CA ARG A 60 -14.39 0.75 -17.66
C ARG A 60 -13.93 1.39 -16.36
N ILE A 61 -13.09 2.42 -16.44
CA ILE A 61 -12.67 3.20 -15.26
C ILE A 61 -13.91 3.85 -14.62
N LEU A 62 -14.77 4.50 -15.40
CA LEU A 62 -15.99 5.13 -14.88
C LEU A 62 -16.96 4.13 -14.21
N SER A 63 -16.96 2.87 -14.65
CA SER A 63 -17.79 1.81 -14.06
C SER A 63 -17.20 1.22 -12.78
N ASP A 64 -15.95 1.53 -12.47
CA ASP A 64 -15.31 1.15 -11.21
C ASP A 64 -15.95 1.92 -10.05
N PRO A 65 -16.51 1.25 -9.02
CA PRO A 65 -17.09 1.93 -7.86
C PRO A 65 -16.08 2.78 -7.09
N ASP A 66 -14.78 2.53 -7.25
CA ASP A 66 -13.71 3.32 -6.62
C ASP A 66 -13.41 4.63 -7.38
N SER A 67 -14.02 4.85 -8.55
CA SER A 67 -13.83 6.09 -9.31
C SER A 67 -14.39 7.29 -8.55
N GLY A 68 -13.49 8.20 -8.19
CA GLY A 68 -13.84 9.41 -7.47
C GLY A 68 -14.45 10.51 -8.35
N LYS A 69 -14.67 11.67 -7.73
CA LYS A 69 -15.40 12.78 -8.34
C LYS A 69 -14.60 13.46 -9.44
N ARG A 70 -13.28 13.57 -9.28
CA ARG A 70 -12.41 14.19 -10.28
C ARG A 70 -12.26 13.27 -11.49
N VAL A 71 -11.96 11.99 -11.28
CA VAL A 71 -11.92 10.97 -12.34
C VAL A 71 -13.23 10.97 -13.14
N THR A 72 -14.37 10.88 -12.46
CA THR A 72 -15.69 10.90 -13.12
C THR A 72 -15.91 12.16 -13.95
N ARG A 73 -15.57 13.33 -13.41
CA ARG A 73 -15.74 14.61 -14.10
C ARG A 73 -14.88 14.69 -15.36
N GLU A 74 -13.61 14.34 -15.25
CA GLU A 74 -12.67 14.40 -16.38
C GLU A 74 -13.03 13.37 -17.47
N ILE A 75 -13.49 12.17 -17.09
CA ILE A 75 -13.99 11.18 -18.05
C ILE A 75 -15.23 11.71 -18.80
N ASN A 76 -16.19 12.32 -18.11
CA ASN A 76 -17.38 12.86 -18.78
C ASN A 76 -17.01 13.97 -19.78
N ASP A 77 -16.09 14.87 -19.41
CA ASP A 77 -15.58 15.90 -20.33
C ASP A 77 -14.89 15.27 -21.57
N LEU A 78 -14.09 14.22 -21.37
CA LEU A 78 -13.46 13.47 -22.46
C LEU A 78 -14.48 12.73 -23.35
N LEU A 79 -15.59 12.25 -22.79
CA LEU A 79 -16.65 11.60 -23.56
C LEU A 79 -17.42 12.60 -24.42
N ASP A 80 -17.70 13.79 -23.87
CA ASP A 80 -18.48 14.83 -24.54
C ASP A 80 -17.67 15.61 -25.58
N HIS A 81 -16.37 15.84 -25.30
CA HIS A 81 -15.55 16.79 -26.05
C HIS A 81 -14.18 16.26 -26.45
N GLY A 82 -13.73 15.12 -25.91
CA GLY A 82 -12.38 14.61 -26.08
C GLY A 82 -12.10 14.01 -27.46
N THR A 83 -10.92 14.32 -27.99
CA THR A 83 -10.35 13.62 -29.15
C THR A 83 -9.67 12.31 -28.72
N ALA A 84 -9.32 11.45 -29.69
CA ALA A 84 -8.55 10.24 -29.40
C ALA A 84 -7.22 10.53 -28.70
N GLN A 85 -6.55 11.63 -29.08
CA GLN A 85 -5.30 12.03 -28.46
C GLN A 85 -5.50 12.52 -27.03
N ASP A 86 -6.57 13.26 -26.75
CA ASP A 86 -6.87 13.74 -25.38
C ASP A 86 -7.14 12.56 -24.44
N ILE A 87 -7.95 11.58 -24.88
CA ILE A 87 -8.25 10.39 -24.08
C ILE A 87 -6.97 9.60 -23.81
N ARG A 88 -6.11 9.44 -24.82
CA ARG A 88 -4.82 8.74 -24.67
C ARG A 88 -3.91 9.43 -23.67
N THR A 89 -3.68 10.73 -23.82
CA THR A 89 -2.83 11.50 -22.91
C THR A 89 -3.38 11.47 -21.49
N TRP A 90 -4.70 11.50 -21.33
CA TRP A 90 -5.34 11.36 -20.03
C TRP A 90 -5.11 9.96 -19.44
N LEU A 91 -5.34 8.89 -20.20
CA LEU A 91 -5.09 7.51 -19.74
C LEU A 91 -3.62 7.27 -19.32
N GLU A 92 -2.68 7.92 -19.99
CA GLU A 92 -1.24 7.80 -19.70
C GLU A 92 -0.79 8.58 -18.46
N THR A 93 -1.37 9.76 -18.24
CA THR A 93 -0.86 10.70 -17.22
C THR A 93 -1.96 11.32 -16.37
N GLY A 94 -3.03 11.82 -16.99
CA GLY A 94 -4.13 12.51 -16.33
C GLY A 94 -4.86 11.65 -15.30
N TYR A 95 -5.12 10.38 -15.63
CA TYR A 95 -5.85 9.44 -14.78
C TYR A 95 -5.22 9.32 -13.39
N ARG A 96 -3.91 9.08 -13.32
CA ARG A 96 -3.20 8.92 -12.04
C ARG A 96 -3.22 10.19 -11.21
N ILE A 97 -3.20 11.37 -11.84
CA ILE A 97 -3.29 12.66 -11.15
C ILE A 97 -4.71 12.85 -10.59
N ALA A 98 -5.73 12.57 -11.39
CA ALA A 98 -7.12 12.66 -10.99
C ALA A 98 -7.45 11.69 -9.85
N GLN A 99 -7.01 10.43 -9.99
CA GLN A 99 -7.18 9.39 -8.99
C GLN A 99 -6.49 9.76 -7.67
N PHE A 100 -5.25 10.27 -7.72
CA PHE A 100 -4.57 10.66 -6.49
C PHE A 100 -5.27 11.81 -5.76
N GLU A 101 -5.85 12.79 -6.47
CA GLU A 101 -6.67 13.81 -5.82
C GLU A 101 -7.90 13.20 -5.15
N ASP A 102 -8.60 12.30 -5.83
CA ASP A 102 -9.76 11.61 -5.30
C ASP A 102 -9.40 10.75 -4.06
N ASP A 103 -8.26 10.04 -4.11
CA ASP A 103 -7.73 9.25 -3.00
C ASP A 103 -7.35 10.14 -1.80
N ARG A 104 -6.72 11.30 -2.04
CA ARG A 104 -6.43 12.28 -0.98
C ARG A 104 -7.70 12.80 -0.33
N VAL A 105 -8.74 13.04 -1.12
CA VAL A 105 -10.05 13.43 -0.58
C VAL A 105 -10.65 12.28 0.24
N ALA A 106 -10.51 11.03 -0.19
CA ALA A 106 -10.99 9.87 0.56
C ALA A 106 -10.33 9.76 1.94
N ILE A 107 -9.00 9.86 2.03
CA ILE A 107 -8.31 9.79 3.33
C ILE A 107 -8.63 11.01 4.23
N VAL A 108 -8.79 12.21 3.67
CA VAL A 108 -9.19 13.39 4.47
C VAL A 108 -10.61 13.23 5.03
N ARG A 109 -11.52 12.59 4.28
CA ARG A 109 -12.86 12.27 4.81
C ARG A 109 -12.80 11.34 6.00
N LEU A 110 -11.87 10.37 6.01
CA LEU A 110 -11.67 9.50 7.17
C LEU A 110 -11.24 10.31 8.40
N LEU A 111 -10.40 11.35 8.27
CA LEU A 111 -10.08 12.23 9.41
C LEU A 111 -11.28 13.02 9.94
N ALA A 112 -12.22 13.35 9.06
CA ALA A 112 -13.44 14.07 9.43
C ALA A 112 -14.54 13.14 9.98
N ASP A 113 -14.39 11.83 9.81
CA ASP A 113 -15.31 10.84 10.32
C ASP A 113 -15.12 10.66 11.83
N PRO A 114 -16.14 10.94 12.66
CA PRO A 114 -16.04 10.76 14.11
C PRO A 114 -15.85 9.30 14.54
N ASP A 115 -16.18 8.33 13.69
CA ASP A 115 -16.02 6.90 13.96
C ASP A 115 -14.61 6.39 13.59
N SER A 116 -13.74 7.23 13.04
CA SER A 116 -12.34 6.88 12.78
C SER A 116 -11.57 6.69 14.08
N GLY A 117 -10.98 5.50 14.21
CA GLY A 117 -10.16 5.16 15.36
C GLY A 117 -8.75 5.75 15.32
N ARG A 118 -7.99 5.47 16.38
CA ARG A 118 -6.67 6.09 16.60
C ARG A 118 -5.65 5.65 15.56
N ARG A 119 -5.67 4.37 15.18
CA ARG A 119 -4.73 3.83 14.19
C ARG A 119 -5.03 4.39 12.81
N VAL A 120 -6.30 4.42 12.39
CA VAL A 120 -6.73 5.06 11.15
C VAL A 120 -6.26 6.51 11.11
N ILE A 121 -6.55 7.31 12.15
CA ILE A 121 -6.15 8.72 12.21
C ILE A 121 -4.62 8.87 12.10
N ARG A 122 -3.85 8.06 12.82
CA ARG A 122 -2.38 8.14 12.79
C ARG A 122 -1.84 7.86 11.38
N GLU A 123 -2.22 6.74 10.78
CA GLU A 123 -1.71 6.32 9.47
C GLU A 123 -2.15 7.28 8.36
N VAL A 124 -3.37 7.84 8.43
CA VAL A 124 -3.81 8.88 7.50
C VAL A 124 -2.97 10.15 7.61
N ASN A 125 -2.63 10.60 8.83
CA ASN A 125 -1.75 11.77 8.98
C ASN A 125 -0.36 11.51 8.38
N GLU A 126 0.22 10.32 8.61
CA GLU A 126 1.49 9.92 8.00
C GLU A 126 1.43 9.95 6.46
N LEU A 127 0.34 9.46 5.87
CA LEU A 127 0.10 9.50 4.42
C LEU A 127 -0.11 10.91 3.89
N LEU A 128 -0.73 11.80 4.65
CA LEU A 128 -0.91 13.20 4.24
C LEU A 128 0.40 13.98 4.27
N ASP A 129 1.28 13.68 5.22
CA ASP A 129 2.57 14.36 5.38
C ASP A 129 3.61 13.86 4.37
N HIS A 130 3.62 12.55 4.09
CA HIS A 130 4.73 11.90 3.39
C HIS A 130 4.32 10.88 2.31
N GLY A 131 3.03 10.60 2.15
CA GLY A 131 2.54 9.54 1.26
C GLY A 131 2.65 9.88 -0.22
N THR A 132 3.17 8.93 -0.99
CA THR A 132 3.07 8.90 -2.46
C THR A 132 1.69 8.46 -2.93
N ALA A 133 1.39 8.65 -4.22
CA ALA A 133 0.10 8.23 -4.79
C ALA A 133 -0.12 6.72 -4.64
N GLU A 134 0.93 5.94 -4.87
CA GLU A 134 0.92 4.49 -4.77
C GLU A 134 0.73 4.01 -3.32
N GLU A 135 1.35 4.68 -2.35
CA GLU A 135 1.17 4.37 -0.92
C GLU A 135 -0.24 4.70 -0.43
N VAL A 136 -0.78 5.86 -0.79
CA VAL A 136 -2.15 6.24 -0.43
C VAL A 136 -3.14 5.23 -1.01
N ARG A 137 -2.98 4.87 -2.29
CA ARG A 137 -3.85 3.90 -2.95
C ARG A 137 -3.77 2.53 -2.29
N THR A 138 -2.55 2.03 -2.07
CA THR A 138 -2.33 0.73 -1.41
C THR A 138 -2.95 0.71 -0.01
N TRP A 139 -2.83 1.80 0.72
CA TRP A 139 -3.43 1.92 2.04
C TRP A 139 -4.96 1.93 1.97
N LEU A 140 -5.57 2.70 1.07
CA LEU A 140 -7.03 2.68 0.89
C LEU A 140 -7.56 1.27 0.54
N GLU A 141 -6.86 0.54 -0.32
CA GLU A 141 -7.28 -0.80 -0.76
C GLU A 141 -7.12 -1.87 0.32
N THR A 142 -6.07 -1.78 1.15
CA THR A 142 -5.70 -2.87 2.06
C THR A 142 -5.41 -2.41 3.49
N GLY A 143 -4.67 -1.32 3.64
CA GLY A 143 -4.23 -0.78 4.93
C GLY A 143 -5.39 -0.29 5.80
N TYR A 144 -6.36 0.39 5.21
CA TYR A 144 -7.52 0.96 5.91
C TYR A 144 -8.30 -0.11 6.68
N ARG A 145 -8.64 -1.23 6.04
CA ARG A 145 -9.36 -2.33 6.69
C ARG A 145 -8.57 -2.92 7.85
N ILE A 146 -7.24 -3.00 7.75
CA ILE A 146 -6.37 -3.50 8.81
C ILE A 146 -6.33 -2.52 9.98
N ALA A 147 -6.19 -1.22 9.69
CA ALA A 147 -6.21 -0.16 10.69
C ALA A 147 -7.55 -0.11 11.44
N GLN A 148 -8.65 -0.14 10.70
CA GLN A 148 -10.01 -0.15 11.25
C GLN A 148 -10.26 -1.39 12.11
N PHE A 149 -9.83 -2.58 11.66
CA PHE A 149 -9.99 -3.79 12.45
C PHE A 149 -9.27 -3.71 13.81
N GLU A 150 -8.06 -3.14 13.86
CA GLU A 150 -7.38 -2.94 15.14
C GLU A 150 -8.13 -1.94 16.02
N ASP A 151 -8.59 -0.83 15.44
CA ASP A 151 -9.35 0.17 16.17
C ASP A 151 -10.66 -0.38 16.72
N ASP A 152 -11.40 -1.17 15.93
CA ASP A 152 -12.63 -1.84 16.34
C ASP A 152 -12.37 -2.85 17.46
N ARG A 153 -11.32 -3.67 17.35
CA ARG A 153 -10.91 -4.59 18.43
C ARG A 153 -10.63 -3.84 19.72
N VAL A 154 -9.92 -2.72 19.64
CA VAL A 154 -9.60 -1.89 20.80
C VAL A 154 -10.87 -1.26 21.39
N ALA A 155 -11.79 -0.79 20.55
CA ALA A 155 -13.07 -0.24 20.99
C ALA A 155 -13.89 -1.29 21.74
N VAL A 156 -14.02 -2.50 21.21
CA VAL A 156 -14.70 -3.62 21.85
C VAL A 156 -14.02 -4.02 23.16
N LEU A 157 -12.69 -4.13 23.20
CA LEU A 157 -11.95 -4.44 24.43
C LEU A 157 -12.12 -3.37 25.51
N ARG A 158 -12.22 -2.09 25.13
CA ARG A 158 -12.46 -1.00 26.09
C ARG A 158 -13.82 -1.12 26.78
N MET A 159 -14.82 -1.73 26.15
CA MET A 159 -16.12 -1.97 26.78
C MET A 159 -15.97 -2.90 28.01
N LEU A 160 -15.09 -3.91 27.95
CA LEU A 160 -14.82 -4.79 29.10
C LEU A 160 -14.18 -4.06 30.29
N ALA A 161 -13.53 -2.92 30.04
CA ALA A 161 -12.93 -2.09 31.08
C ALA A 161 -13.93 -1.13 31.73
N ASP A 162 -15.16 -1.02 31.23
CA ASP A 162 -16.22 -0.24 31.86
C ASP A 162 -16.66 -0.92 33.16
N PRO A 163 -16.50 -0.26 34.34
CA PRO A 163 -16.94 -0.84 35.61
C PRO A 163 -18.46 -1.04 35.69
N GLY A 164 -19.25 -0.38 34.84
CA GLY A 164 -20.70 -0.49 34.75
C GLY A 164 -21.21 -1.55 33.78
N ILE A 165 -20.34 -2.30 33.10
CA ILE A 165 -20.75 -3.29 32.09
C ILE A 165 -21.65 -4.38 32.69
N SER A 166 -22.81 -4.62 32.05
CA SER A 166 -23.74 -5.70 32.41
C SER A 166 -23.14 -7.08 32.11
N ASP A 167 -23.60 -8.13 32.79
CA ASP A 167 -23.14 -9.49 32.52
C ASP A 167 -23.50 -9.95 31.10
N ALA A 168 -24.67 -9.52 30.60
CA ALA A 168 -25.11 -9.77 29.23
C ALA A 168 -24.17 -9.09 28.22
N MET A 169 -23.86 -7.81 28.42
CA MET A 169 -22.92 -7.07 27.56
C MET A 169 -21.53 -7.70 27.59
N ARG A 170 -21.05 -8.10 28.77
CA ARG A 170 -19.75 -8.78 28.91
C ARG A 170 -19.72 -10.10 28.13
N ALA A 171 -20.78 -10.90 28.19
CA ALA A 171 -20.88 -12.13 27.43
C ALA A 171 -20.91 -11.88 25.91
N ALA A 172 -21.68 -10.88 25.46
CA ALA A 172 -21.76 -10.51 24.05
C ALA A 172 -20.42 -9.99 23.49
N VAL A 173 -19.70 -9.15 24.26
CA VAL A 173 -18.36 -8.66 23.91
C VAL A 173 -17.36 -9.82 23.76
N ASN A 174 -17.34 -10.76 24.71
CA ASN A 174 -16.46 -11.92 24.61
C ASN A 174 -16.80 -12.78 23.38
N ALA A 175 -18.08 -13.02 23.14
CA ALA A 175 -18.54 -13.79 21.99
C ALA A 175 -18.11 -13.17 20.66
N VAL A 176 -18.20 -11.84 20.50
CA VAL A 176 -17.76 -11.20 19.26
C VAL A 176 -16.23 -11.21 19.12
N LEU A 177 -15.47 -11.05 20.21
CA LEU A 177 -14.00 -11.11 20.18
C LEU A 177 -13.50 -12.49 19.73
N ASP A 178 -14.19 -13.56 20.14
CA ASP A 178 -13.86 -14.94 19.79
C ASP A 178 -14.09 -15.25 18.29
N THR A 179 -14.91 -14.46 17.59
CA THR A 179 -15.12 -14.64 16.13
C THR A 179 -13.88 -14.28 15.32
N HIS A 180 -13.02 -13.40 15.84
CA HIS A 180 -11.87 -12.84 15.13
C HIS A 180 -12.19 -12.27 13.73
N SER A 181 -13.44 -11.84 13.49
CA SER A 181 -13.90 -11.29 12.21
C SER A 181 -14.00 -9.76 12.28
N PRO A 182 -13.39 -9.02 11.33
CA PRO A 182 -13.60 -7.58 11.21
C PRO A 182 -15.07 -7.20 11.06
N GLU A 183 -15.81 -7.94 10.26
CA GLU A 183 -17.23 -7.71 9.98
C GLU A 183 -18.09 -7.90 11.24
N ALA A 184 -17.80 -8.94 12.02
CA ALA A 184 -18.51 -9.21 13.27
C ALA A 184 -18.28 -8.12 14.32
N LEU A 185 -17.02 -7.65 14.47
CA LEU A 185 -16.72 -6.55 15.40
C LEU A 185 -17.39 -5.26 14.96
N ARG A 186 -17.35 -4.95 13.66
CA ARG A 186 -17.98 -3.75 13.11
C ARG A 186 -19.49 -3.76 13.33
N HIS A 187 -20.14 -4.85 12.96
CA HIS A 187 -21.57 -5.04 13.18
C HIS A 187 -21.95 -4.93 14.66
N PHE A 188 -21.15 -5.52 15.56
CA PHE A 188 -21.39 -5.42 16.99
C PHE A 188 -21.28 -3.97 17.50
N LEU A 189 -20.26 -3.22 17.05
CA LEU A 189 -20.10 -1.82 17.44
C LEU A 189 -21.21 -0.92 16.89
N GLU A 190 -21.69 -1.16 15.67
CA GLU A 190 -22.70 -0.34 15.00
C GLU A 190 -24.13 -0.65 15.47
N VAL A 191 -24.44 -1.93 15.67
CA VAL A 191 -25.81 -2.41 15.91
C VAL A 191 -25.87 -3.29 17.15
N GLY A 192 -25.09 -4.37 17.19
CA GLY A 192 -25.27 -5.45 18.16
C GLY A 192 -25.19 -5.01 19.63
N ARG A 193 -24.34 -4.03 19.96
CA ARG A 193 -24.21 -3.50 21.32
C ARG A 193 -25.48 -2.79 21.83
N TYR A 194 -26.37 -2.35 20.96
CA TYR A 194 -27.63 -1.70 21.36
C TYR A 194 -28.77 -2.69 21.52
N GLU A 195 -28.61 -3.92 21.03
CA GLU A 195 -29.60 -4.99 21.11
C GLU A 195 -29.45 -5.86 22.36
N VAL A 196 -28.30 -5.79 23.06
CA VAL A 196 -28.04 -6.65 24.22
C VAL A 196 -28.94 -6.32 25.42
N ASP A 197 -29.32 -5.05 25.58
CA ASP A 197 -30.14 -4.57 26.69
C ASP A 197 -31.60 -4.25 26.30
N GLY A 198 -31.99 -4.52 25.04
CA GLY A 198 -33.34 -4.29 24.48
C GLY A 198 -34.22 -5.53 24.50
#